data_AF-A0A1V1WZN3-F1
#
_entry.id   AF-A0A1V1WZN3-F1
#
_cell.length_a   1.000
_cell.length_b   1.000
_cell.length_c   1.000
_cell.angle_alpha   90.00
_cell.angle_beta   90.00
_cell.angle_gamma   90.00
#
_symmetry.space_group_name_H-M   'P 1'
#
loop_
_entity.id
_entity.type
_entity.pdbx_description
1 polymer ?
#
loop_
_entity_poly.entity_id
_entity_poly.type
_entity_poly.pdbx_seq_one_letter_code
_entity_poly.pdbx_strand_id
1 'polypeptide(L)'
;MEKTFDIQKIMNLLPHRYPFIMIDRILELVPGDKVVALKNVTINEPFFQGHFPGNPIMPGVLIIEAMGQAGAVLAAKSLPGKQQDSLIYFMSMDKVKFRQPVVPGDQLIFEMKFL
;
A
#
# COMPACT_ATOMS: atom_id res chain seq x y z
N MET A 1 7.27 -16.12 17.21
CA MET A 1 6.97 -15.68 15.83
C MET A 1 7.22 -14.19 15.78
N GLU A 2 8.05 -13.76 14.83
CA GLU A 2 8.40 -12.36 14.64
C GLU A 2 7.13 -11.52 14.52
N LYS A 3 7.02 -10.45 15.31
CA LYS A 3 5.78 -9.67 15.43
C LYS A 3 5.45 -9.08 14.05
N THR A 4 4.41 -9.62 13.42
CA THR A 4 3.73 -9.06 12.23
C THR A 4 3.72 -7.54 12.28
N PHE A 5 4.09 -6.90 11.17
CA PHE A 5 4.10 -5.46 11.08
C PHE A 5 2.69 -5.00 10.69
N ASP A 6 1.90 -4.75 11.74
CA ASP A 6 0.46 -4.46 11.69
C ASP A 6 0.14 -2.99 11.37
N ILE A 7 -1.16 -2.70 11.23
CA ILE A 7 -1.67 -1.36 10.90
C ILE A 7 -1.20 -0.28 11.89
N GLN A 8 -1.04 -0.59 13.18
CA GLN A 8 -0.59 0.40 14.17
C GLN A 8 0.85 0.83 13.88
N LYS A 9 1.73 -0.13 13.58
CA LYS A 9 3.11 0.18 13.16
C LYS A 9 3.15 0.93 11.83
N ILE A 10 2.26 0.60 10.89
CA ILE A 10 2.16 1.30 9.59
C ILE A 10 1.73 2.75 9.81
N MET A 11 0.67 3.00 10.59
CA MET A 11 0.18 4.35 10.89
C MET A 11 1.19 5.20 11.67
N ASN A 12 2.00 4.58 12.53
CA ASN A 12 3.08 5.28 13.23
C ASN A 12 4.24 5.67 12.31
N LEU A 13 4.43 4.95 11.20
CA LEU A 13 5.51 5.18 10.24
C LEU A 13 5.09 6.09 9.09
N LEU A 14 3.88 5.91 8.57
CA LEU A 14 3.34 6.64 7.44
C LEU A 14 2.42 7.77 7.90
N PRO A 15 2.45 8.94 7.22
CA PRO A 15 1.54 10.04 7.54
C PRO A 15 0.10 9.79 7.04
N HIS A 16 -0.11 8.85 6.12
CA HIS A 16 -1.42 8.54 5.52
C HIS A 16 -2.46 8.14 6.58
N ARG A 17 -3.69 8.65 6.44
CA ARG A 17 -4.84 8.35 7.29
C ARG A 17 -6.07 8.12 6.43
N TYR A 18 -7.16 7.65 7.04
CA TYR A 18 -8.43 7.49 6.34
C TYR A 18 -8.84 8.79 5.60
N PRO A 19 -9.31 8.71 4.34
CA PRO A 19 -9.59 7.50 3.55
C PRO A 19 -8.43 7.04 2.65
N PHE A 20 -7.19 7.47 2.92
CA PHE A 20 -6.04 7.31 2.02
C PHE A 20 -4.87 6.51 2.59
N ILE A 21 -5.06 5.78 3.70
CA ILE A 21 -4.16 4.70 4.11
C ILE A 21 -4.66 3.40 3.48
N MET A 22 -3.83 2.76 2.66
CA MET A 22 -4.27 1.69 1.75
C MET A 22 -3.60 0.34 2.00
N ILE A 23 -2.67 0.24 2.95
CA ILE A 23 -2.02 -1.03 3.32
C ILE A 23 -2.44 -1.43 4.74
N ASP A 24 -2.89 -2.67 4.89
CA ASP A 24 -3.42 -3.20 6.15
C ASP A 24 -2.33 -3.89 6.99
N ARG A 25 -1.36 -4.52 6.32
CA ARG A 25 -0.34 -5.35 6.97
C ARG A 25 0.89 -5.50 6.08
N ILE A 26 2.06 -5.55 6.71
CA ILE A 26 3.29 -6.01 6.07
C ILE A 26 3.52 -7.47 6.47
N LEU A 27 3.60 -8.33 5.46
CA LEU A 27 3.80 -9.78 5.60
C LEU A 27 5.28 -10.14 5.69
N GLU A 28 6.13 -9.42 4.97
CA GLU A 28 7.58 -9.60 4.97
C GLU A 28 8.26 -8.23 4.79
N LEU A 29 9.36 -8.01 5.49
CA LEU A 29 10.18 -6.81 5.33
C LEU A 29 11.66 -7.15 5.51
N VAL A 30 12.44 -6.94 4.46
CA VAL A 30 13.90 -7.05 4.47
C VAL A 30 14.46 -5.65 4.19
N PRO A 31 14.92 -4.91 5.21
CA PRO A 31 15.47 -3.57 5.02
C PRO A 31 16.61 -3.58 4.00
N GLY A 32 16.57 -2.63 3.07
CA GLY A 32 17.53 -2.49 1.98
C GLY A 32 17.25 -3.38 0.76
N ASP A 33 16.25 -4.26 0.80
CA ASP A 33 15.97 -5.23 -0.25
C ASP A 33 14.49 -5.24 -0.66
N LYS A 34 13.59 -5.77 0.18
CA LYS A 34 12.20 -6.04 -0.24
C LYS A 34 11.15 -5.84 0.84
N VAL A 35 9.90 -5.66 0.39
CA VAL A 35 8.70 -5.65 1.22
C VAL A 35 7.58 -6.44 0.55
N VAL A 36 6.83 -7.20 1.35
CA VAL A 36 5.57 -7.84 0.95
C VAL A 36 4.45 -7.27 1.79
N ALA A 37 3.49 -6.62 1.16
CA ALA A 37 2.38 -5.93 1.82
C ALA A 37 1.02 -6.48 1.38
N LEU A 38 0.04 -6.40 2.27
CA LEU A 38 -1.35 -6.83 2.04
C LEU A 38 -2.28 -5.62 2.11
N LYS A 39 -3.15 -5.52 1.11
CA LYS A 39 -4.39 -4.72 1.14
C LYS A 39 -5.59 -5.65 0.96
N ASN A 40 -6.49 -5.66 1.93
CA ASN A 40 -7.81 -6.24 1.73
C ASN A 40 -8.68 -5.25 0.94
N VAL A 41 -9.53 -5.79 0.09
CA VAL A 41 -10.47 -5.00 -0.70
C VAL A 41 -11.87 -5.33 -0.21
N THR A 42 -12.58 -4.34 0.32
CA THR A 42 -13.92 -4.55 0.89
C THR A 42 -14.93 -3.59 0.29
N ILE A 43 -16.17 -4.06 0.10
CA ILE A 43 -17.27 -3.24 -0.41
C ILE A 43 -17.54 -2.02 0.48
N ASN A 44 -17.08 -2.07 1.75
CA ASN A 44 -17.20 -0.98 2.71
C ASN A 44 -16.11 0.12 2.57
N GLU A 45 -15.37 0.17 1.46
CA GLU A 45 -14.45 1.27 1.16
C GLU A 45 -15.17 2.43 0.43
N PRO A 46 -14.85 3.70 0.75
CA PRO A 46 -15.65 4.85 0.30
C PRO A 46 -15.65 5.05 -1.22
N PHE A 47 -14.61 4.63 -1.94
CA PHE A 47 -14.51 4.80 -3.39
C PHE A 47 -15.46 3.89 -4.19
N PHE A 48 -15.96 2.80 -3.60
CA PHE A 48 -16.89 1.90 -4.31
C PHE A 48 -18.28 2.50 -4.53
N GLN A 49 -18.67 3.53 -3.77
CA GLN A 49 -19.92 4.25 -4.00
C GLN A 49 -19.95 4.89 -5.40
N GLY A 50 -18.77 5.30 -5.90
CA GLY A 50 -18.63 5.98 -7.20
C GLY A 50 -17.96 5.16 -8.29
N HIS A 51 -17.33 4.02 -7.96
CA HIS A 51 -16.52 3.26 -8.92
C HIS A 51 -16.84 1.76 -8.91
N PHE A 52 -17.95 1.31 -9.52
CA PHE A 52 -19.07 2.09 -10.06
C PHE A 52 -20.38 1.62 -9.42
N PRO A 53 -21.44 2.43 -9.37
CA PRO A 53 -22.75 1.97 -8.92
C PRO A 53 -23.19 0.69 -9.64
N GLY A 54 -23.46 -0.38 -8.89
CA GLY A 54 -23.86 -1.70 -9.42
C GLY A 54 -22.72 -2.57 -9.97
N ASN A 55 -21.50 -2.05 -10.08
CA ASN A 55 -20.32 -2.80 -10.53
C ASN A 55 -19.05 -2.30 -9.82
N PRO A 56 -18.82 -2.71 -8.55
CA PRO A 56 -17.72 -2.21 -7.74
C PRO A 56 -16.38 -2.73 -8.25
N ILE A 57 -15.51 -1.81 -8.68
CA ILE A 57 -14.15 -2.09 -9.16
C ILE A 57 -13.19 -1.18 -8.40
N MET A 58 -12.10 -1.69 -7.85
CA MET A 58 -11.11 -0.82 -7.21
C MET A 58 -10.41 0.02 -8.30
N PRO A 59 -10.34 1.35 -8.17
CA PRO A 59 -9.64 2.19 -9.13
C PRO A 59 -8.16 1.76 -9.24
N GLY A 60 -7.67 1.54 -10.46
CA GLY A 60 -6.29 1.08 -10.69
C GLY A 60 -5.23 2.02 -10.10
N VAL A 61 -5.50 3.33 -10.10
CA VAL A 61 -4.62 4.33 -9.46
C VAL A 61 -4.46 4.13 -7.96
N LEU A 62 -5.47 3.59 -7.26
CA LEU A 62 -5.36 3.28 -5.83
C LEU A 62 -4.56 2.00 -5.57
N ILE A 63 -4.45 1.12 -6.56
CA ILE A 63 -3.52 -0.02 -6.50
C ILE A 63 -2.08 0.51 -6.54
N ILE A 64 -1.79 1.47 -7.44
CA ILE A 64 -0.48 2.13 -7.52
C ILE A 64 -0.18 2.89 -6.22
N GLU A 65 -1.14 3.62 -5.68
CA GLU A 65 -0.99 4.31 -4.40
C GLU A 65 -0.64 3.34 -3.26
N ALA A 66 -1.35 2.21 -3.17
CA ALA A 66 -1.06 1.19 -2.17
C ALA A 66 0.38 0.64 -2.33
N MET A 67 0.83 0.39 -3.58
CA MET A 67 2.23 0.04 -3.85
C MET A 67 3.18 1.15 -3.40
N GLY A 68 2.87 2.41 -3.68
CA GLY A 68 3.66 3.55 -3.21
C GLY A 68 3.81 3.58 -1.69
N GLN A 69 2.74 3.32 -0.95
CA GLN A 69 2.77 3.24 0.51
C GLN A 69 3.59 2.05 1.03
N ALA A 70 3.49 0.87 0.39
CA ALA A 70 4.34 -0.27 0.72
C ALA A 70 5.83 0.07 0.49
N GLY A 71 6.16 0.69 -0.64
CA GLY A 71 7.51 1.19 -0.92
C GLY A 71 8.00 2.25 0.06
N ALA A 72 7.10 3.13 0.51
CA ALA A 72 7.41 4.13 1.54
C ALA A 72 7.78 3.47 2.88
N VAL A 73 7.12 2.37 3.26
CA VAL A 73 7.50 1.57 4.43
C VAL A 73 8.91 1.01 4.27
N LEU A 74 9.22 0.40 3.11
CA LEU A 74 10.55 -0.13 2.82
C LEU A 74 11.61 0.98 2.89
N ALA A 75 11.38 2.12 2.24
CA ALA A 75 12.28 3.27 2.25
C ALA A 75 12.52 3.82 3.65
N ALA A 76 11.48 3.98 4.46
CA ALA A 76 11.61 4.50 5.81
C ALA A 76 12.36 3.53 6.75
N LYS A 77 12.32 2.22 6.50
CA LYS A 77 13.07 1.22 7.27
C LYS A 77 14.48 0.94 6.76
N SER A 78 14.79 1.36 5.53
CA SER A 78 16.09 1.10 4.90
C SER A 78 17.04 2.30 4.92
N LEU A 79 16.52 3.53 4.95
CA LEU A 79 17.34 4.73 4.84
C LEU A 79 17.58 5.39 6.21
N PRO A 80 18.85 5.62 6.59
CA PRO A 80 19.18 6.30 7.85
C PRO A 80 18.70 7.77 7.83
N GLY A 81 18.25 8.27 8.98
CA GLY A 81 17.90 9.69 9.15
C GLY A 81 16.51 10.12 8.67
N LYS A 82 15.70 9.23 8.09
CA LYS A 82 14.27 9.52 7.87
C LYS A 82 13.53 9.48 9.20
N GLN A 83 13.26 10.66 9.73
CA GLN A 83 12.47 10.83 10.94
C GLN A 83 10.99 10.53 10.68
N GLN A 84 10.30 10.17 11.75
CA GLN A 84 8.85 10.30 11.85
C GLN A 84 8.45 11.68 11.28
N ASP A 85 7.46 11.74 10.39
CA ASP A 85 6.96 12.94 9.69
C ASP A 85 7.71 13.39 8.41
N SER A 86 8.74 12.68 7.96
CA SER A 86 9.33 12.96 6.64
C SER A 86 8.38 12.55 5.50
N LEU A 87 7.94 13.52 4.69
CA LEU A 87 7.11 13.23 3.52
C LEU A 87 7.91 12.47 2.44
N ILE A 88 7.35 11.37 1.97
CA ILE A 88 7.86 10.62 0.82
C ILE A 88 7.01 11.00 -0.38
N TYR A 89 7.66 11.62 -1.37
CA TYR A 89 6.99 12.04 -2.60
C TYR A 89 7.11 10.94 -3.65
N PHE A 90 5.97 10.55 -4.22
CA PHE A 90 5.89 9.66 -5.36
C PHE A 90 6.19 10.46 -6.63
N MET A 91 7.36 10.24 -7.24
CA MET A 91 7.88 11.10 -8.31
C MET A 91 7.47 10.64 -9.71
N SER A 92 7.49 9.34 -9.97
CA SER A 92 7.21 8.78 -11.29
C SER A 92 6.83 7.31 -11.21
N MET A 93 6.14 6.86 -12.25
CA MET A 93 5.84 5.45 -12.50
C MET A 93 6.14 5.17 -13.97
N ASP A 94 6.69 3.99 -14.24
CA ASP A 94 7.00 3.53 -15.60
C ASP A 94 6.45 2.11 -15.79
N LYS A 95 6.11 1.76 -17.04
CA LYS A 95 5.67 0.41 -17.46
C LYS A 95 4.51 -0.20 -16.66
N VAL A 96 3.62 0.62 -16.12
CA VAL A 96 2.43 0.14 -15.39
C VAL A 96 1.45 -0.56 -16.35
N LYS A 97 0.95 -1.73 -15.94
CA LYS A 97 -0.06 -2.49 -16.68
C LYS A 97 -1.09 -3.09 -15.73
N PHE A 98 -2.37 -2.76 -15.95
CA PHE A 98 -3.48 -3.41 -15.26
C PHE A 98 -3.98 -4.59 -16.10
N ARG A 99 -4.03 -5.79 -15.51
CA ARG A 99 -4.36 -7.03 -16.23
C ARG A 99 -5.77 -7.52 -15.97
N GLN A 100 -6.24 -7.37 -14.73
CA GLN A 100 -7.56 -7.82 -14.29
C GLN A 100 -8.15 -6.78 -13.33
N PRO A 101 -9.49 -6.61 -13.34
CA PRO A 101 -10.15 -5.80 -12.34
C PRO A 101 -9.97 -6.42 -10.95
N VAL A 102 -9.83 -5.56 -9.96
CA VAL A 102 -9.83 -5.94 -8.54
C VAL A 102 -11.17 -5.57 -7.95
N VAL A 103 -11.78 -6.47 -7.20
CA VAL A 103 -13.16 -6.35 -6.71
C VAL A 103 -13.25 -6.59 -5.20
N PRO A 104 -14.35 -6.19 -4.54
CA PRO A 104 -14.59 -6.54 -3.14
C PRO A 104 -14.46 -8.04 -2.86
N GLY A 105 -13.74 -8.39 -1.80
CA GLY A 105 -13.41 -9.77 -1.42
C GLY A 105 -11.98 -10.17 -1.77
N ASP A 106 -11.31 -9.44 -2.67
CA ASP A 106 -9.93 -9.73 -3.04
C ASP A 106 -8.94 -9.37 -1.93
N GLN A 107 -7.82 -10.10 -1.92
CA GLN A 107 -6.62 -9.75 -1.17
C GLN A 107 -5.51 -9.41 -2.17
N LEU A 108 -5.11 -8.14 -2.18
CA LEU A 108 -3.96 -7.69 -2.97
C LEU A 108 -2.68 -7.88 -2.18
N ILE A 109 -1.76 -8.66 -2.76
CA ILE A 109 -0.41 -8.85 -2.25
C ILE A 109 0.56 -8.08 -3.15
N PHE A 110 1.28 -7.13 -2.56
CA PHE A 110 2.31 -6.34 -3.22
C PHE A 110 3.67 -6.85 -2.82
N GLU A 111 4.42 -7.42 -3.76
CA GLU A 111 5.85 -7.69 -3.59
C GLU A 111 6.64 -6.59 -4.29
N MET A 112 7.50 -5.91 -3.54
CA MET A 112 8.32 -4.82 -4.04
C MET A 112 9.77 -5.00 -3.62
N LYS A 113 10.68 -4.64 -4.51
CA LYS A 113 12.12 -4.71 -4.29
C LYS A 113 12.77 -3.37 -4.63
N PHE A 114 13.83 -3.04 -3.91
CA PHE A 114 14.78 -2.06 -4.39
C PHE A 114 15.52 -2.58 -5.61
N LEU A 115 15.87 -1.65 -6.48
CA LEU A 115 16.69 -1.88 -7.66
C LEU A 115 18.09 -1.33 -7.40
#